data_AF-A0AA37Q0S3-F1
#
_entry.id   AF-A0AA37Q0S3-F1
#
_cell.length_a   1.000
_cell.length_b   1.000
_cell.length_c   1.000
_cell.angle_alpha   90.00
_cell.angle_beta   90.00
_cell.angle_gamma   90.00
#
_symmetry.space_group_name_H-M   'P 1'
#
loop_
_entity.id
_entity.type
_entity.pdbx_description
1 polymer ?
#
loop_
_entity_poly.entity_id
_entity_poly.type
_entity_poly.pdbx_seq_one_letter_code
_entity_poly.pdbx_strand_id
1 'polypeptide(L)'
;MDASRREFLGQCSAAALTLAAVPHALAAAPVGVPARRAAGAPDWDTSWTKRITGKHRAVFDVPEIESGYGVWRASIWANQYQQVLGAAPKDIATVVVLRHNGISLAMQQKFWDRYGVPRALPVIHPVSEKPTDRNPVLLASSRGEVPAAYDALALDQAIARGVIVLACNLAFEDPIALVVAKDGATPEAARKTALDHLVPGVIMQPSGVFATVLAQESGCAYVRAS
;
A
#
# COMPACT_ATOMS: atom_id res chain seq x y z
N MET A 1 21.05 44.83 -1.89
CA MET A 1 19.91 45.51 -1.26
C MET A 1 18.97 44.39 -0.81
N ASP A 2 19.21 43.89 0.39
CA ASP A 2 18.49 42.75 0.95
C ASP A 2 17.16 43.21 1.55
N ALA A 3 16.06 42.93 0.84
CA ALA A 3 14.73 43.04 1.43
C ALA A 3 14.61 41.98 2.53
N SER A 4 14.52 42.42 3.78
CA SER A 4 14.56 41.53 4.93
C SER A 4 13.21 40.80 5.11
N ARG A 5 13.25 39.56 5.61
CA ARG A 5 12.08 38.69 5.91
C ARG A 5 10.99 39.37 6.78
N ARG A 6 11.29 40.50 7.43
CA ARG A 6 10.33 41.30 8.20
C ARG A 6 9.35 42.09 7.32
N GLU A 7 9.75 42.48 6.11
CA GLU A 7 8.91 43.21 5.17
C GLU A 7 7.78 42.33 4.63
N PHE A 8 8.08 41.06 4.35
CA PHE A 8 7.10 40.06 3.92
C PHE A 8 6.07 39.75 5.02
N LEU A 9 6.51 39.58 6.27
CA LEU A 9 5.61 39.34 7.41
C LEU A 9 4.77 40.58 7.74
N GLY A 10 5.30 41.78 7.52
CA GLY A 10 4.54 43.04 7.63
C GLY A 10 3.40 43.11 6.61
N GLN A 11 3.61 42.66 5.38
CA GLN A 11 2.59 42.66 4.33
C GLN A 11 1.48 41.63 4.55
N CYS A 12 1.75 40.50 5.23
CA CYS A 12 0.70 39.51 5.55
C CYS A 12 -0.21 39.94 6.73
N SER A 13 0.20 40.90 7.55
CA SER A 13 -0.52 41.26 8.78
C SER A 13 -1.63 42.32 8.56
N ALA A 14 -1.65 42.97 7.39
CA ALA A 14 -2.59 44.07 7.10
C ALA A 14 -3.89 43.64 6.39
N ALA A 15 -4.13 42.33 6.22
CA ALA A 15 -5.36 41.81 5.61
C ALA A 15 -6.31 41.12 6.63
N ALA A 16 -6.14 41.36 7.94
CA ALA A 16 -6.81 40.59 8.99
C ALA A 16 -8.02 41.28 9.65
N LEU A 17 -8.60 42.34 9.06
CA LEU A 17 -9.77 43.01 9.63
C LEU A 17 -10.79 43.37 8.54
N THR A 18 -11.70 42.44 8.27
CA THR A 18 -13.15 42.63 8.01
C THR A 18 -13.71 41.42 7.25
N LEU A 19 -14.19 40.39 7.97
CA LEU A 19 -15.22 39.44 7.52
C LEU A 19 -15.67 38.59 8.72
N ALA A 20 -16.11 39.26 9.78
CA ALA A 20 -16.94 38.65 10.80
C ALA A 20 -18.40 38.69 10.31
N ALA A 21 -19.08 37.55 10.37
CA ALA A 21 -20.48 37.31 9.99
C ALA A 21 -20.79 37.00 8.51
N VAL A 22 -20.39 35.81 8.05
CA VAL A 22 -21.12 35.07 7.01
C VAL A 22 -21.39 33.66 7.55
N PRO A 23 -22.65 33.21 7.67
CA PRO A 23 -22.95 31.86 8.15
C PRO A 23 -22.32 30.84 7.19
N HIS A 24 -21.50 29.95 7.74
CA HIS A 24 -20.90 28.81 7.04
C HIS A 24 -21.97 27.78 6.70
N ALA A 25 -22.77 28.07 5.68
CA ALA A 25 -23.68 27.13 5.05
C ALA A 25 -23.47 27.14 3.53
N LEU A 26 -22.22 27.00 3.09
CA LEU A 26 -21.94 26.40 1.79
C LEU A 26 -21.38 25.00 2.06
N ALA A 27 -22.29 24.04 2.23
CA ALA A 27 -21.99 22.69 1.84
C ALA A 27 -21.72 22.73 0.34
N ALA A 28 -20.45 22.66 -0.05
CA ALA A 28 -20.09 22.45 -1.44
C ALA A 28 -20.70 21.11 -1.87
N ALA A 29 -21.80 21.17 -2.61
CA ALA A 29 -22.32 19.98 -3.28
C ALA A 29 -21.22 19.49 -4.24
N PRO A 30 -20.82 18.21 -4.19
CA PRO A 30 -19.85 17.70 -5.13
C PRO A 30 -20.45 17.84 -6.53
N VAL A 31 -19.80 18.62 -7.39
CA VAL A 31 -20.10 18.65 -8.82
C VAL A 31 -19.70 17.29 -9.36
N GLY A 32 -20.66 16.37 -9.44
CA GLY A 32 -20.48 15.07 -10.03
C GLY A 32 -20.22 15.22 -11.52
N VAL A 33 -18.94 15.28 -11.91
CA VAL A 33 -18.57 15.09 -13.31
C VAL A 33 -18.84 13.61 -13.62
N PRO A 34 -19.75 13.27 -14.53
CA PRO A 34 -19.95 11.87 -14.90
C PRO A 34 -18.66 11.33 -15.48
N ALA A 35 -18.03 10.39 -14.77
CA ALA A 35 -16.81 9.73 -15.23
C ALA A 35 -17.13 8.94 -16.50
N ARG A 36 -16.81 9.52 -17.66
CA ARG A 36 -16.94 8.83 -18.94
C ARG A 36 -15.81 7.81 -19.00
N ARG A 37 -16.16 6.54 -18.83
CA ARG A 37 -15.22 5.44 -18.92
C ARG A 37 -14.58 5.45 -20.31
N ALA A 38 -13.25 5.54 -20.37
CA ALA A 38 -12.52 5.45 -21.63
C ALA A 38 -12.85 4.10 -22.28
N ALA A 39 -13.26 4.12 -23.56
CA ALA A 39 -13.53 2.90 -24.30
C ALA A 39 -12.26 2.03 -24.33
N GLY A 40 -12.35 0.78 -23.86
CA GLY A 40 -11.22 -0.16 -23.83
C GLY A 40 -10.41 -0.19 -22.53
N ALA A 41 -10.72 0.63 -21.52
CA ALA A 41 -10.07 0.50 -20.21
C ALA A 41 -10.48 -0.84 -19.54
N PRO A 42 -9.52 -1.65 -19.05
CA PRO A 42 -9.83 -2.91 -18.39
C PRO A 42 -10.80 -2.72 -17.22
N ASP A 43 -11.62 -3.74 -16.95
CA ASP A 43 -12.42 -3.83 -15.73
C ASP A 43 -11.50 -4.03 -14.53
N TRP A 44 -11.31 -2.96 -13.76
CA TRP A 44 -10.60 -3.00 -12.49
C TRP A 44 -11.55 -3.44 -11.39
N ASP A 45 -11.18 -4.47 -10.63
CA ASP A 45 -11.98 -4.91 -9.49
C ASP A 45 -11.92 -3.88 -8.35
N THR A 46 -13.03 -3.18 -8.13
CA THR A 46 -13.23 -2.29 -6.98
C THR A 46 -14.16 -2.90 -5.93
N SER A 47 -14.59 -4.16 -6.10
CA SER A 47 -15.51 -4.84 -5.18
C SER A 47 -14.90 -5.08 -3.80
N TRP A 48 -13.56 -5.04 -3.70
CA TRP A 48 -12.84 -5.10 -2.42
C TRP A 48 -13.26 -3.99 -1.44
N THR A 49 -13.72 -2.83 -1.94
CA THR A 49 -14.23 -1.74 -1.09
C THR A 49 -15.42 -2.18 -0.23
N LYS A 50 -16.24 -3.13 -0.71
CA LYS A 50 -17.37 -3.69 0.03
C LYS A 50 -16.94 -4.53 1.24
N ARG A 51 -15.67 -4.97 1.28
CA ARG A 51 -15.08 -5.68 2.42
C ARG A 51 -14.52 -4.73 3.49
N ILE A 52 -14.48 -3.43 3.23
CA ILE A 52 -14.06 -2.44 4.23
C ILE A 52 -15.23 -2.16 5.16
N THR A 53 -15.42 -3.05 6.12
CA THR A 53 -16.50 -2.98 7.12
C THR A 53 -15.94 -2.81 8.53
N GLY A 54 -16.81 -2.58 9.52
CA GLY A 54 -16.39 -2.43 10.91
C GLY A 54 -16.04 -0.99 11.27
N LYS A 55 -15.82 -0.73 12.57
CA LYS A 55 -15.62 0.61 13.14
C LYS A 55 -14.23 1.18 12.84
N HIS A 56 -13.20 0.35 12.84
CA HIS A 56 -11.81 0.74 12.72
C HIS A 56 -11.28 0.35 11.35
N ARG A 57 -10.97 1.34 10.52
CA ARG A 57 -10.59 1.10 9.12
C ARG A 57 -9.31 1.89 8.84
N ALA A 58 -8.30 1.23 8.31
CA ALA A 58 -7.05 1.89 7.96
C ALA A 58 -6.47 1.33 6.67
N VAL A 59 -5.86 2.22 5.88
CA VAL A 59 -5.05 1.90 4.71
C VAL A 59 -3.59 2.21 5.01
N PHE A 60 -2.74 1.22 4.82
CA PHE A 60 -1.30 1.28 4.98
C PHE A 60 -0.67 1.37 3.59
N ASP A 61 -0.11 2.52 3.28
CA ASP A 61 0.59 2.79 2.04
C ASP A 61 2.06 2.39 2.18
N VAL A 62 2.47 1.39 1.39
CA VAL A 62 3.80 0.77 1.42
C VAL A 62 4.51 1.04 0.08
N PRO A 63 5.11 2.23 -0.11
CA PRO A 63 5.90 2.56 -1.30
C PRO A 63 7.26 1.85 -1.37
N GLU A 64 7.82 1.41 -0.25
CA GLU A 64 9.19 0.88 -0.19
C GLU A 64 9.21 -0.53 0.39
N ILE A 65 10.29 -1.27 0.10
CA ILE A 65 10.49 -2.59 0.70
C ILE A 65 10.65 -2.46 2.22
N GLU A 66 11.49 -1.53 2.71
CA GLU A 66 11.77 -1.25 4.14
C GLU A 66 11.67 -2.49 5.07
N SER A 67 12.36 -3.57 4.72
CA SER A 67 12.34 -4.85 5.46
C SER A 67 10.94 -5.46 5.68
N GLY A 68 9.96 -5.12 4.86
CA GLY A 68 8.57 -5.57 4.99
C GLY A 68 7.79 -4.87 6.12
N TYR A 69 8.36 -3.87 6.78
CA TYR A 69 7.76 -3.28 7.98
C TYR A 69 6.40 -2.66 7.74
N GLY A 70 6.13 -2.11 6.54
CA GLY A 70 4.81 -1.57 6.23
C GLY A 70 3.68 -2.60 6.34
N VAL A 71 3.92 -3.84 5.89
CA VAL A 71 2.96 -4.96 6.01
C VAL A 71 2.84 -5.42 7.46
N TRP A 72 3.96 -5.54 8.17
CA TRP A 72 3.97 -5.98 9.56
C TRP A 72 3.25 -4.97 10.47
N ARG A 73 3.49 -3.66 10.28
CA ARG A 73 2.82 -2.56 10.99
C ARG A 73 1.30 -2.62 10.81
N ALA A 74 0.81 -2.99 9.63
CA ALA A 74 -0.63 -3.15 9.37
C ALA A 74 -1.27 -4.26 10.23
N SER A 75 -0.60 -5.41 10.36
CA SER A 75 -1.05 -6.51 11.23
C SER A 75 -0.91 -6.16 12.72
N ILE A 76 0.19 -5.51 13.11
CA ILE A 76 0.42 -5.06 14.49
C ILE A 76 -0.67 -4.07 14.92
N TRP A 77 -1.03 -3.11 14.07
CA TRP A 77 -2.10 -2.15 14.35
C TRP A 77 -3.44 -2.85 14.66
N ALA A 78 -3.84 -3.81 13.84
CA ALA A 78 -5.06 -4.58 14.08
C ALA A 78 -5.02 -5.35 15.41
N ASN A 79 -3.87 -5.94 15.75
CA ASN A 79 -3.69 -6.63 17.03
C ASN A 79 -3.76 -5.66 18.22
N GLN A 80 -3.13 -4.49 18.12
CA GLN A 80 -3.16 -3.47 19.16
C GLN A 80 -4.57 -2.93 19.39
N TYR A 81 -5.39 -2.77 18.34
CA TYR A 81 -6.77 -2.35 18.50
C TYR A 81 -7.62 -3.40 19.22
N GLN A 82 -7.37 -4.69 18.98
CA GLN A 82 -8.00 -5.76 19.75
C GLN A 82 -7.56 -5.72 21.22
N GLN A 83 -6.25 -5.61 21.47
CA GLN A 83 -5.68 -5.68 22.83
C GLN A 83 -6.01 -4.45 23.69
N VAL A 84 -5.92 -3.25 23.12
CA VAL A 84 -6.04 -1.98 23.86
C VAL A 84 -7.48 -1.50 23.92
N LEU A 85 -8.24 -1.66 22.82
CA LEU A 85 -9.61 -1.15 22.71
C LEU A 85 -10.68 -2.24 22.82
N GLY A 86 -10.28 -3.52 22.91
CA GLY A 86 -11.23 -4.64 22.94
C GLY A 86 -12.03 -4.80 21.65
N ALA A 87 -11.57 -4.23 20.52
CA ALA A 87 -12.26 -4.33 19.25
C ALA A 87 -12.33 -5.79 18.80
N ALA A 88 -13.49 -6.24 18.32
CA ALA A 88 -13.58 -7.58 17.73
C ALA A 88 -12.90 -7.59 16.34
N PRO A 89 -12.35 -8.72 15.87
CA PRO A 89 -11.74 -8.81 14.54
C PRO A 89 -12.63 -8.30 13.41
N LYS A 90 -13.94 -8.56 13.47
CA LYS A 90 -14.94 -8.09 12.49
C LYS A 90 -15.14 -6.56 12.45
N ASP A 91 -14.72 -5.87 13.50
CA ASP A 91 -14.84 -4.42 13.62
C ASP A 91 -13.59 -3.69 13.10
N ILE A 92 -12.60 -4.44 12.59
CA ILE A 92 -11.35 -3.93 12.05
C ILE A 92 -11.24 -4.31 10.57
N ALA A 93 -11.06 -3.32 9.69
CA ALA A 93 -10.66 -3.55 8.30
C ALA A 93 -9.29 -2.94 8.03
N THR A 94 -8.39 -3.77 7.54
CA THR A 94 -7.02 -3.39 7.17
C THR A 94 -6.87 -3.49 5.67
N VAL A 95 -6.43 -2.40 5.04
CA VAL A 95 -6.01 -2.36 3.64
C VAL A 95 -4.50 -2.11 3.59
N VAL A 96 -3.80 -2.84 2.75
CA VAL A 96 -2.37 -2.65 2.47
C VAL A 96 -2.22 -2.37 0.98
N VAL A 97 -1.52 -1.29 0.64
CA VAL A 97 -1.22 -0.91 -0.75
C VAL A 97 0.27 -1.04 -0.99
N LEU A 98 0.64 -1.98 -1.87
CA LEU A 98 2.02 -2.23 -2.29
C LEU A 98 2.27 -1.48 -3.61
N ARG A 99 3.09 -0.42 -3.57
CA ARG A 99 3.40 0.42 -4.74
C ARG A 99 4.86 0.80 -4.80
N HIS A 100 5.28 1.41 -5.92
CA HIS A 100 6.68 1.76 -6.18
C HIS A 100 7.59 0.55 -5.89
N ASN A 101 8.74 0.69 -5.23
CA ASN A 101 9.62 -0.44 -4.93
C ASN A 101 8.95 -1.53 -4.06
N GLY A 102 7.98 -1.14 -3.23
CA GLY A 102 7.17 -2.04 -2.41
C GLY A 102 6.37 -3.07 -3.23
N ILE A 103 6.19 -2.88 -4.54
CA ILE A 103 5.54 -3.87 -5.43
C ILE A 103 6.23 -5.24 -5.38
N SER A 104 7.54 -5.26 -5.14
CA SER A 104 8.32 -6.50 -5.04
C SER A 104 7.83 -7.40 -3.90
N LEU A 105 7.28 -6.81 -2.83
CA LEU A 105 6.70 -7.56 -1.70
C LEU A 105 5.44 -8.34 -2.10
N ALA A 106 4.75 -7.93 -3.17
CA ALA A 106 3.57 -8.61 -3.69
C ALA A 106 3.89 -9.92 -4.41
N MET A 107 5.17 -10.20 -4.67
CA MET A 107 5.63 -11.36 -5.43
C MET A 107 5.96 -12.53 -4.51
N GLN A 108 5.57 -13.75 -4.90
CA GLN A 108 5.95 -14.98 -4.21
C GLN A 108 7.47 -15.15 -4.14
N GLN A 109 7.98 -15.86 -3.13
CA GLN A 109 9.41 -16.14 -2.99
C GLN A 109 10.02 -16.78 -4.25
N LYS A 110 9.28 -17.68 -4.93
CA LYS A 110 9.73 -18.32 -6.18
C LYS A 110 10.08 -17.30 -7.28
N PHE A 111 9.44 -16.12 -7.28
CA PHE A 111 9.78 -15.03 -8.20
C PHE A 111 11.13 -14.40 -7.82
N TRP A 112 11.31 -14.13 -6.53
CA TRP A 112 12.55 -13.57 -6.01
C TRP A 112 13.74 -14.48 -6.32
N ASP A 113 13.58 -15.78 -6.08
CA ASP A 113 14.61 -16.80 -6.34
C ASP A 113 14.99 -16.86 -7.82
N ARG A 114 14.01 -16.83 -8.74
CA ARG A 114 14.25 -16.95 -10.19
C ARG A 114 14.79 -15.67 -10.82
N TYR A 115 14.21 -14.53 -10.46
CA TYR A 115 14.44 -13.25 -11.15
C TYR A 115 15.40 -12.32 -10.40
N GLY A 116 15.73 -12.62 -9.13
CA GLY A 116 16.79 -11.92 -8.39
C GLY A 116 16.46 -10.50 -7.97
N VAL A 117 15.26 -10.29 -7.42
CA VAL A 117 14.81 -8.98 -6.87
C VAL A 117 15.87 -8.27 -5.99
N PRO A 118 16.55 -8.95 -5.05
CA PRO A 118 17.52 -8.29 -4.15
C PRO A 118 18.74 -7.69 -4.87
N ARG A 119 19.03 -8.13 -6.11
CA ARG A 119 20.12 -7.57 -6.93
C ARG A 119 19.76 -6.19 -7.48
N ALA A 120 18.47 -5.91 -7.67
CA ALA A 120 17.97 -4.62 -8.12
C ALA A 120 17.68 -3.67 -6.94
N LEU A 121 17.29 -4.21 -5.79
CA LEU A 121 16.94 -3.45 -4.58
C LEU A 121 17.53 -4.13 -3.35
N PRO A 122 18.51 -3.54 -2.65
CA PRO A 122 19.03 -4.12 -1.41
C PRO A 122 17.92 -4.32 -0.37
N VAL A 123 17.78 -5.56 0.12
CA VAL A 123 16.76 -5.92 1.11
C VAL A 123 17.43 -6.38 2.39
N ILE A 124 16.92 -5.87 3.52
CA ILE A 124 17.38 -6.22 4.86
C ILE A 124 16.34 -7.13 5.52
N HIS A 125 16.82 -8.15 6.24
CA HIS A 125 16.00 -9.04 7.03
C HIS A 125 15.44 -8.29 8.26
N PRO A 126 14.13 -8.32 8.52
CA PRO A 126 13.50 -7.50 9.58
C PRO A 126 13.91 -7.88 11.01
N VAL A 127 14.40 -9.10 11.22
CA VAL A 127 14.84 -9.57 12.56
C VAL A 127 16.36 -9.54 12.71
N SER A 128 17.11 -10.17 11.81
CA SER A 128 18.57 -10.24 11.93
C SER A 128 19.31 -9.00 11.44
N GLU A 129 18.62 -8.06 10.77
CA GLU A 129 19.18 -6.82 10.21
C GLU A 129 20.34 -7.04 9.22
N LYS A 130 20.40 -8.23 8.63
CA LYS A 130 21.41 -8.60 7.62
C LYS A 130 20.79 -8.53 6.21
N PRO A 131 21.60 -8.34 5.16
CA PRO A 131 21.13 -8.53 3.80
C PRO A 131 20.44 -9.88 3.61
N THR A 132 19.34 -9.90 2.87
CA THR A 132 18.55 -11.11 2.62
C THR A 132 18.10 -11.18 1.17
N ASP A 133 17.96 -12.40 0.67
CA ASP A 133 17.32 -12.69 -0.61
C ASP A 133 15.87 -13.17 -0.47
N ARG A 134 15.38 -13.24 0.76
CA ARG A 134 14.03 -13.63 1.11
C ARG A 134 13.09 -12.42 1.04
N ASN A 135 11.89 -12.63 0.51
CA ASN A 135 10.81 -11.67 0.61
C ASN A 135 10.44 -11.52 2.10
N PRO A 136 10.71 -10.35 2.73
CA PRO A 136 10.59 -10.20 4.18
C PRO A 136 9.15 -10.33 4.68
N VAL A 137 8.16 -10.17 3.81
CA VAL A 137 6.75 -10.34 4.19
C VAL A 137 6.25 -11.77 4.01
N LEU A 138 7.10 -12.71 3.61
CA LEU A 138 6.75 -14.14 3.47
C LEU A 138 7.57 -15.05 4.38
N LEU A 139 8.36 -14.49 5.29
CA LEU A 139 9.18 -15.27 6.23
C LEU A 139 8.32 -16.12 7.15
N ALA A 140 8.80 -17.31 7.51
CA ALA A 140 8.07 -18.20 8.43
C ALA A 140 9.00 -18.92 9.41
N SER A 141 8.50 -19.15 10.62
CA SER A 141 9.20 -19.88 11.66
C SER A 141 9.37 -21.36 11.37
N SER A 142 8.45 -21.96 10.60
CA SER A 142 8.54 -23.34 10.12
C SER A 142 9.77 -23.60 9.24
N ARG A 143 10.35 -22.53 8.67
CA ARG A 143 11.61 -22.57 7.91
C ARG A 143 12.80 -22.02 8.69
N GLY A 144 12.62 -21.67 9.96
CA GLY A 144 13.65 -21.07 10.81
C GLY A 144 14.06 -19.64 10.40
N GLU A 145 13.24 -18.95 9.61
CA GLU A 145 13.56 -17.61 9.08
C GLU A 145 13.26 -16.51 10.12
N VAL A 146 12.19 -16.69 10.92
CA VAL A 146 11.77 -15.75 11.97
C VAL A 146 11.26 -16.53 13.19
N PRO A 147 11.24 -15.93 14.40
CA PRO A 147 10.55 -16.55 15.54
C PRO A 147 9.04 -16.72 15.30
N ALA A 148 8.42 -17.74 15.92
CA ALA A 148 6.99 -18.05 15.74
C ALA A 148 6.03 -16.89 16.07
N ALA A 149 6.43 -15.96 16.94
CA ALA A 149 5.65 -14.76 17.25
C ALA A 149 5.41 -13.84 16.03
N TYR A 150 6.22 -13.97 14.97
CA TYR A 150 6.11 -13.16 13.75
C TYR A 150 5.31 -13.83 12.63
N ASP A 151 4.95 -15.11 12.73
CA ASP A 151 4.25 -15.83 11.66
C ASP A 151 2.93 -15.14 11.28
N ALA A 152 2.21 -14.61 12.27
CA ALA A 152 0.99 -13.87 12.03
C ALA A 152 1.22 -12.59 11.20
N LEU A 153 2.42 -12.01 11.18
CA LEU A 153 2.71 -10.77 10.43
C LEU A 153 2.99 -11.01 8.94
N ALA A 154 3.20 -12.27 8.54
CA ALA A 154 3.42 -12.62 7.14
C ALA A 154 2.20 -12.26 6.27
N LEU A 155 2.45 -11.85 5.03
CA LEU A 155 1.46 -11.31 4.10
C LEU A 155 0.38 -12.33 3.74
N ASP A 156 0.77 -13.58 3.49
CA ASP A 156 -0.14 -14.68 3.21
C ASP A 156 -1.06 -14.97 4.41
N GLN A 157 -0.50 -14.94 5.62
CA GLN A 157 -1.26 -15.09 6.86
C GLN A 157 -2.19 -13.88 7.10
N ALA A 158 -1.75 -12.67 6.77
CA ALA A 158 -2.58 -11.47 6.84
C ALA A 158 -3.76 -11.55 5.86
N ILE A 159 -3.52 -11.98 4.61
CA ILE A 159 -4.57 -12.19 3.61
C ILE A 159 -5.56 -13.26 4.09
N ALA A 160 -5.08 -14.37 4.64
CA ALA A 160 -5.93 -15.44 5.18
C ALA A 160 -6.84 -14.96 6.32
N ARG A 161 -6.42 -13.94 7.09
CA ARG A 161 -7.24 -13.28 8.13
C ARG A 161 -8.18 -12.19 7.59
N GLY A 162 -8.15 -11.92 6.29
CA GLY A 162 -9.05 -10.95 5.65
C GLY A 162 -8.44 -9.57 5.40
N VAL A 163 -7.13 -9.38 5.59
CA VAL A 163 -6.45 -8.14 5.16
C VAL A 163 -6.58 -7.99 3.65
N ILE A 164 -6.98 -6.82 3.19
CA ILE A 164 -7.12 -6.50 1.78
C ILE A 164 -5.77 -6.01 1.27
N VAL A 165 -5.13 -6.75 0.36
CA VAL A 165 -3.82 -6.39 -0.20
C VAL A 165 -3.96 -6.00 -1.66
N LEU A 166 -3.50 -4.80 -1.98
CA LEU A 166 -3.65 -4.17 -3.29
C LEU A 166 -2.27 -3.92 -3.91
N ALA A 167 -2.09 -4.31 -5.17
CA ALA A 167 -0.87 -4.10 -5.93
C ALA A 167 -1.04 -2.99 -6.98
N CYS A 168 -0.02 -2.13 -7.11
CA CYS A 168 0.00 -1.05 -8.09
C CYS A 168 0.39 -1.55 -9.49
N ASN A 169 -0.51 -1.47 -10.47
CA ASN A 169 -0.20 -1.88 -11.85
C ASN A 169 0.91 -1.05 -12.49
N LEU A 170 1.01 0.26 -12.19
CA LEU A 170 2.11 1.08 -12.72
C LEU A 170 3.49 0.64 -12.21
N ALA A 171 3.57 0.18 -10.95
CA ALA A 171 4.81 -0.36 -10.40
C ALA A 171 5.06 -1.80 -10.83
N PHE A 172 4.01 -2.49 -11.29
CA PHE A 172 4.10 -3.87 -11.74
C PHE A 172 4.92 -4.03 -13.03
N GLU A 173 5.21 -2.93 -13.74
CA GLU A 173 6.19 -2.90 -14.83
C GLU A 173 7.59 -3.34 -14.37
N ASP A 174 7.96 -3.16 -13.09
CA ASP A 174 9.27 -3.59 -12.56
C ASP A 174 9.39 -5.13 -12.55
N PRO A 175 8.44 -5.91 -11.96
CA PRO A 175 8.40 -7.35 -12.15
C PRO A 175 8.38 -7.80 -13.61
N ILE A 176 7.66 -7.11 -14.50
CA ILE A 176 7.61 -7.44 -15.93
C ILE A 176 9.01 -7.30 -16.55
N ALA A 177 9.70 -6.19 -16.28
CA ALA A 177 11.04 -5.94 -16.78
C ALA A 177 12.04 -6.99 -16.33
N LEU A 178 11.94 -7.47 -15.07
CA LEU A 178 12.79 -8.56 -14.57
C LEU A 178 12.56 -9.87 -15.35
N VAL A 179 11.30 -10.19 -15.68
CA VAL A 179 10.98 -11.38 -16.49
C VAL A 179 11.52 -11.24 -17.91
N VAL A 180 11.31 -10.08 -18.55
CA VAL A 180 11.84 -9.79 -19.90
C VAL A 180 13.36 -9.95 -19.91
N ALA A 181 14.06 -9.34 -18.95
CA ALA A 181 15.52 -9.36 -18.87
C ALA A 181 16.08 -10.79 -18.64
N LYS A 182 15.38 -11.62 -17.87
CA LYS A 182 15.85 -12.96 -17.50
C LYS A 182 15.48 -14.04 -18.52
N ASP A 183 14.25 -14.00 -19.03
CA ASP A 183 13.68 -15.05 -19.88
C ASP A 183 13.62 -14.65 -21.36
N GLY A 184 13.90 -13.39 -21.73
CA GLY A 184 13.82 -12.90 -23.11
C GLY A 184 12.40 -12.89 -23.69
N ALA A 185 11.39 -12.91 -22.82
CA ALA A 185 9.98 -12.96 -23.22
C ALA A 185 9.48 -11.61 -23.76
N THR A 186 8.40 -11.63 -24.55
CA THR A 186 7.69 -10.39 -24.92
C THR A 186 7.04 -9.76 -23.68
N PRO A 187 6.78 -8.44 -23.68
CA PRO A 187 6.13 -7.77 -22.55
C PRO A 187 4.81 -8.43 -22.11
N GLU A 188 4.00 -8.90 -23.07
CA GLU A 188 2.72 -9.55 -22.79
C GLU A 188 2.91 -10.90 -22.10
N ALA A 189 3.84 -11.72 -22.59
CA ALA A 189 4.17 -13.01 -21.99
C ALA A 189 4.82 -12.82 -20.61
N ALA A 190 5.70 -11.82 -20.47
CA ALA A 190 6.33 -11.45 -19.21
C ALA A 190 5.30 -10.99 -18.17
N ARG A 191 4.30 -10.20 -18.58
CA ARG A 191 3.19 -9.78 -17.72
C ARG A 191 2.39 -10.97 -17.22
N LYS A 192 2.06 -11.93 -18.09
CA LYS A 192 1.38 -13.16 -17.65
C LYS A 192 2.22 -13.93 -16.64
N THR A 193 3.50 -14.14 -16.92
CA THR A 193 4.42 -14.83 -16.00
C THR A 193 4.53 -14.12 -14.66
N ALA A 194 4.68 -12.80 -14.64
CA ALA A 194 4.74 -12.02 -13.40
C ALA A 194 3.43 -12.14 -12.61
N LEU A 195 2.26 -12.09 -13.27
CA LEU A 195 0.96 -12.28 -12.61
C LEU A 195 0.83 -13.67 -11.97
N ASP A 196 1.31 -14.72 -12.64
CA ASP A 196 1.33 -16.11 -12.12
C ASP A 196 2.23 -16.27 -10.87
N HIS A 197 3.02 -15.23 -10.57
CA HIS A 197 3.94 -15.14 -9.45
C HIS A 197 3.48 -14.20 -8.33
N LEU A 198 2.33 -13.52 -8.46
CA LEU A 198 1.76 -12.74 -7.35
C LEU A 198 1.41 -13.64 -6.17
N VAL A 199 1.57 -13.13 -4.95
CA VAL A 199 1.08 -13.80 -3.74
C VAL A 199 -0.44 -14.00 -3.88
N PRO A 200 -0.96 -15.23 -3.69
CA PRO A 200 -2.38 -15.49 -3.81
C PRO A 200 -3.22 -14.56 -2.92
N GLY A 201 -4.27 -13.97 -3.51
CA GLY A 201 -5.17 -13.02 -2.82
C GLY A 201 -4.77 -11.55 -2.93
N VAL A 202 -3.62 -11.22 -3.50
CA VAL A 202 -3.27 -9.84 -3.90
C VAL A 202 -4.13 -9.41 -5.08
N ILE A 203 -4.72 -8.21 -5.00
CA ILE A 203 -5.61 -7.66 -6.03
C ILE A 203 -4.90 -6.54 -6.78
N MET A 204 -4.79 -6.66 -8.10
CA MET A 204 -4.18 -5.61 -8.93
C MET A 204 -5.12 -4.41 -9.05
N GLN A 205 -4.58 -3.20 -8.91
CA GLN A 205 -5.28 -1.93 -9.04
C GLN A 205 -4.59 -1.04 -10.08
N PRO A 206 -5.31 -0.11 -10.74
CA PRO A 206 -4.72 0.70 -11.80
C PRO A 206 -3.48 1.47 -11.35
N SER A 207 -3.49 1.97 -10.10
CA SER A 207 -2.29 2.45 -9.41
C SER A 207 -2.45 2.32 -7.90
N GLY A 208 -1.33 2.36 -7.17
CA GLY A 208 -1.36 2.41 -5.71
C GLY A 208 -2.00 3.70 -5.18
N VAL A 209 -1.79 4.83 -5.84
CA VAL A 209 -2.41 6.10 -5.45
C VAL A 209 -3.94 6.02 -5.59
N PHE A 210 -4.43 5.46 -6.69
CA PHE A 210 -5.86 5.19 -6.88
C PHE A 210 -6.42 4.32 -5.75
N ALA A 211 -5.75 3.20 -5.45
CA ALA A 211 -6.16 2.27 -4.41
C ALA A 211 -6.22 2.94 -3.02
N THR A 212 -5.21 3.74 -2.68
CA THR A 212 -5.14 4.48 -1.42
C THR A 212 -6.27 5.50 -1.29
N VAL A 213 -6.50 6.32 -2.32
CA VAL A 213 -7.58 7.32 -2.31
C VAL A 213 -8.94 6.63 -2.21
N LEU A 214 -9.18 5.57 -2.98
CA LEU A 214 -10.44 4.82 -2.92
C LEU A 214 -10.67 4.17 -1.54
N ALA A 215 -9.61 3.72 -0.86
CA ALA A 215 -9.71 3.22 0.51
C ALA A 215 -10.09 4.35 1.50
N GLN A 216 -9.53 5.54 1.33
CA GLN A 216 -9.89 6.71 2.14
C GLN A 216 -11.34 7.17 1.89
N GLU A 217 -11.78 7.20 0.64
CA GLU A 217 -13.18 7.47 0.28
C GLU A 217 -14.14 6.42 0.88
N SER A 218 -13.64 5.20 1.06
CA SER A 218 -14.34 4.11 1.76
C SER A 218 -14.19 4.17 3.29
N GLY A 219 -13.69 5.30 3.83
CA GLY A 219 -13.65 5.59 5.27
C GLY A 219 -12.45 5.03 6.01
N CYS A 220 -11.35 4.70 5.33
CA CYS A 220 -10.08 4.32 5.96
C CYS A 220 -9.27 5.55 6.41
N ALA A 221 -8.66 5.46 7.60
CA ALA A 221 -7.55 6.35 7.96
C ALA A 221 -6.30 6.02 7.14
N TYR A 222 -5.55 7.02 6.72
CA TYR A 222 -4.30 6.83 5.97
C TYR A 222 -3.09 6.70 6.90
N VAL A 223 -2.22 5.73 6.61
CA VAL A 223 -0.93 5.54 7.27
C VAL A 223 0.16 5.41 6.21
N ARG A 224 1.14 6.32 6.21
CA ARG A 224 2.40 6.14 5.47
C ARG A 224 3.23 5.09 6.19
N ALA A 225 3.30 3.89 5.63
CA ALA A 225 3.79 2.71 6.33
C ALA A 225 5.22 2.32 5.95
N SER A 226 5.79 2.97 4.93
CA SER A 226 7.23 2.98 4.59
C SER A 226 7.65 4.29 3.91
#